data_AF-A0A6N6Q0C4-F1
#
_entry.id   AF-A0A6N6Q0C4-F1
#
_cell.length_a   1.000
_cell.length_b   1.000
_cell.length_c   1.000
_cell.angle_alpha   90.00
_cell.angle_beta   90.00
_cell.angle_gamma   90.00
#
_symmetry.space_group_name_H-M   'P 1'
#
loop_
_entity.id
_entity.type
_entity.pdbx_description
1 polymer ?
#
loop_
_entity_poly.entity_id
_entity_poly.type
_entity_poly.pdbx_seq_one_letter_code
_entity_poly.pdbx_strand_id
1 'polypeptide(L)' 'MSGTILVVDDIAANRNLLGATLEPKGYEVLLAPNGAARARPTLILMDVNMPEMDGYEACRQLKG' A
#
# COMPACT_ATOMS: atom_id res chain seq x y z
N MET A 1 -14.55 6.36 -12.55
CA MET A 1 -14.23 5.93 -11.17
C MET A 1 -12.73 5.83 -11.08
N SER A 2 -12.09 6.72 -10.33
CA SER A 2 -10.68 6.60 -9.95
C SER A 2 -10.60 5.60 -8.79
N GLY A 3 -9.95 4.46 -8.99
CA GLY A 3 -9.77 3.47 -7.93
C GLY A 3 -8.79 3.98 -6.86
N THR A 4 -9.05 3.64 -5.60
CA THR A 4 -8.13 3.92 -4.50
C THR A 4 -7.12 2.78 -4.38
N ILE A 5 -5.83 3.11 -4.42
CA ILE A 5 -4.70 2.17 -4.29
C ILE A 5 -4.00 2.44 -2.96
N LEU A 6 -3.88 1.42 -2.12
CA LEU A 6 -3.07 1.49 -0.90
C LEU A 6 -1.68 0.93 -1.20
N VAL A 7 -0.64 1.71 -0.95
CA VAL A 7 0.76 1.30 -1.02
C VAL A 7 1.29 1.10 0.40
N VAL A 8 1.72 -0.12 0.70
CA VAL A 8 2.31 -0.52 1.98
C VAL A 8 3.75 -0.95 1.75
N ASP A 9 4.69 -0.20 2.31
CA ASP A 9 6.13 -0.44 2.22
C ASP A 9 6.76 0.29 3.41
N ASP A 10 7.81 -0.23 4.05
CA ASP A 10 8.46 0.42 5.20
C ASP A 10 9.40 1.55 4.76
N ILE A 11 9.95 1.48 3.55
CA ILE A 11 10.84 2.46 2.96
C ILE A 11 10.03 3.62 2.35
N ALA A 12 10.16 4.81 2.95
CA ALA A 12 9.44 6.02 2.50
C ALA A 12 9.72 6.39 1.03
N ALA A 13 10.94 6.14 0.54
CA ALA A 13 11.31 6.42 -0.85
C ALA A 13 10.48 5.60 -1.85
N ASN A 14 10.25 4.32 -1.56
CA ASN A 14 9.44 3.43 -2.41
C ASN A 14 7.98 3.90 -2.43
N ARG A 15 7.42 4.22 -1.26
CA ARG A 15 6.05 4.76 -1.15
C ARG A 15 5.87 6.02 -1.97
N ASN A 16 6.80 6.98 -1.83
CA ASN A 16 6.74 8.25 -2.56
C ASN A 16 6.90 8.05 -4.07
N LEU A 17 7.79 7.16 -4.50
CA LEU A 17 7.96 6.82 -5.91
C LEU A 17 6.68 6.24 -6.52
N LEU A 18 6.03 5.33 -5.81
CA LEU A 18 4.78 4.72 -6.25
C LEU A 18 3.63 5.75 -6.27
N GLY A 19 3.52 6.60 -5.26
CA GLY A 19 2.58 7.73 -5.23
C GLY A 19 2.75 8.63 -6.45
N ALA A 20 3.97 9.14 -6.68
CA ALA A 20 4.29 10.00 -7.81
C ALA A 20 4.08 9.33 -9.18
N THR A 21 4.06 7.99 -9.24
CA THR A 21 3.81 7.23 -10.47
C THR A 21 2.32 7.00 -10.74
N LEU A 22 1.52 6.83 -9.67
CA LEU A 22 0.12 6.42 -9.75
C LEU A 22 -0.85 7.60 -9.70
N GLU A 23 -0.55 8.64 -8.90
CA GLU A 23 -1.40 9.84 -8.80
C GLU A 23 -1.60 10.53 -10.16
N PRO A 24 -0.56 10.74 -11.01
CA PRO A 24 -0.76 11.37 -12.33
C PRO A 24 -1.59 10.53 -13.30
N LYS A 25 -1.77 9.24 -13.03
CA LYS A 25 -2.63 8.33 -13.81
C LYS A 25 -4.10 8.41 -13.39
N GLY A 26 -4.42 9.27 -12.42
CA GLY A 26 -5.77 9.50 -11.92
C GLY A 26 -6.22 8.53 -10.83
N TYR A 27 -5.28 7.83 -10.17
CA TYR A 27 -5.59 7.02 -8.98
C TYR A 27 -5.51 7.86 -7.72
N GLU A 28 -6.38 7.57 -6.76
CA GLU A 28 -6.21 8.04 -5.39
C GLU A 28 -5.23 7.09 -4.70
N VAL A 29 -4.11 7.61 -4.19
CA VAL A 29 -3.07 6.78 -3.58
C VAL A 29 -3.00 7.04 -2.08
N LEU A 30 -3.13 5.98 -1.30
CA LEU A 30 -2.90 5.99 0.14
C LEU A 30 -1.54 5.38 0.42
N LEU A 31 -0.68 6.07 1.17
CA LEU A 31 0.64 5.58 1.54
C LEU A 31 0.63 5.17 3.01
N ALA A 32 1.02 3.93 3.32
CA ALA A 32 1.12 3.43 4.69
C ALA A 32 2.49 2.77 4.92
N PRO A 33 3.16 3.05 6.04
CA PRO A 33 4.43 2.39 6.38
C PRO A 33 4.25 0.94 6.84
N ASN A 34 3.02 0.50 7.11
CA ASN A 34 2.71 -0.82 7.61
C ASN A 34 1.28 -1.25 7.20
N GLY A 35 1.01 -2.56 7.27
CA GLY A 35 -0.25 -3.20 6.87
C GLY A 35 -1.48 -2.89 7.74
N ALA A 36 -1.36 -2.04 8.77
CA ALA A 36 -2.46 -1.72 9.69
C ALA A 36 -3.41 -0.61 9.18
N ALA A 37 -3.60 -0.50 7.86
CA ALA A 37 -4.43 0.54 7.27
C ALA A 37 -5.91 0.15 7.34
N ARG A 38 -6.73 0.95 8.04
CA ARG A 38 -8.21 0.81 8.10
C ARG A 38 -8.94 1.24 6.81
N ALA A 39 -8.21 1.50 5.74
CA ALA A 39 -8.79 1.91 4.46
C ALA A 39 -9.47 0.71 3.77
N ARG A 40 -10.45 0.99 2.89
CA ARG A 40 -11.04 -0.01 1.99
C ARG A 40 -10.60 0.26 0.54
N PRO A 41 -9.31 0.04 0.22
CA PRO A 41 -8.81 0.29 -1.13
C PRO A 41 -9.36 -0.74 -2.12
N THR A 42 -9.39 -0.35 -3.39
CA THR A 42 -9.72 -1.26 -4.49
C THR A 42 -8.55 -2.17 -4.89
N LEU A 43 -7.32 -1.74 -4.57
CA LEU A 43 -6.08 -2.47 -4.81
C LEU A 43 -5.08 -2.16 -3.70
N ILE A 44 -4.33 -3.17 -3.26
CA ILE A 44 -3.23 -3.02 -2.31
C ILE A 44 -1.93 -3.44 -3.01
N LEU A 45 -0.94 -2.56 -3.01
CA LEU A 45 0.45 -2.86 -3.34
C LEU A 45 1.22 -3.01 -2.03
N MET A 46 1.71 -4.20 -1.74
CA MET A 46 2.35 -4.52 -0.46
C MET A 46 3.77 -5.03 -0.70
N ASP A 47 4.73 -4.44 -0.01
CA ASP A 47 6.05 -4.99 0.08
C ASP A 47 6.04 -6.28 0.91
N VAL A 48 6.79 -7.26 0.42
CA VAL A 48 6.94 -8.58 1.05
C VAL A 48 8.14 -8.58 1.98
N ASN A 49 9.17 -7.79 1.67
CA ASN A 49 10.44 -7.78 2.38
C ASN A 49 10.46 -6.70 3.48
N MET A 50 9.49 -6.76 4.38
CA MET A 50 9.43 -5.90 5.54
C MET A 50 10.07 -6.57 6.77
N PRO A 51 11.11 -5.98 7.39
CA PRO A 51 11.86 -6.59 8.49
C PRO A 51 11.11 -6.64 9.82
N GLU A 52 10.15 -5.73 10.05
CA GLU A 52 9.40 -5.65 11.31
C GLU A 52 8.03 -6.36 11.28
N MET A 53 7.43 -6.53 10.10
CA MET A 53 6.13 -7.20 9.95
C MET A 53 6.06 -7.91 8.60
N ASP A 54 5.77 -9.21 8.61
CA ASP A 54 5.68 -9.98 7.37
C ASP A 54 4.49 -9.48 6.52
N GLY A 55 4.78 -8.99 5.31
CA GLY A 55 3.78 -8.55 4.34
C GLY A 55 2.76 -9.66 3.99
N TYR A 56 3.15 -10.94 4.10
CA TYR A 56 2.22 -12.04 3.93
C TYR A 56 1.20 -12.13 5.07
N GLU A 57 1.60 -11.88 6.32
CA GLU A 57 0.66 -11.83 7.45
C GLU A 57 -0.29 -10.65 7.34
N ALA A 58 0.21 -9.48 6.96
CA ALA A 58 -0.64 -8.31 6.68
C ALA A 58 -1.65 -8.61 5.57
N CYS A 59 -1.23 -9.23 4.46
CA CYS A 59 -2.14 -9.69 3.42
C CYS A 59 -3.18 -10.70 3.93
N ARG A 60 -2.80 -11.63 4.82
CA ARG A 60 -3.72 -12.60 5.43
C ARG A 60 -4.77 -11.89 6.31
N GLN A 61 -4.37 -10.90 7.10
CA GLN A 61 -5.29 -10.12 7.93
C GLN A 61 -6.29 -9.31 7.10
N LEU A 62 -5.88 -8.79 5.94
CA LEU A 62 -6.72 -7.98 5.05
C LEU A 62 -7.66 -8.81 4.16
N LYS A 63 -7.40 -10.11 3.98
CA LYS A 63 -8.27 -11.04 3.22
C LYS A 63 -9.43 -11.62 4.05
N GLY A 64 -9.55 -11.24 5.33
CA GLY A 64 -10.59 -11.69 6.26
C GLY A 64 -11.98 -11.11 5.97
#